data_AF-A0A6A7LI06-F1
#
_entry.id   AF-A0A6A7LI06-F1
#
_cell.length_a   1.000
_cell.length_b   1.000
_cell.length_c   1.000
_cell.angle_alpha   90.00
_cell.angle_beta   90.00
_cell.angle_gamma   90.00
#
_symmetry.space_group_name_H-M   'P 1'
#
loop_
_entity.id
_entity.type
_entity.pdbx_description
1 polymer ?
#
loop_
_entity_poly.entity_id
_entity_poly.type
_entity_poly.pdbx_seq_one_letter_code
_entity_poly.pdbx_strand_id
1 'polypeptide(L)'
;MMLSITKKRNKDKNQVMVIFKGVKYGAFAGFIATWSLSSVIIVTELLLGLPIGAFYSIMGISLGIDDVTAATSTAFGLHLLIGTIIGAAFGVIGIRWKKVRMLNPYKSSLVGMGAGMIVWLVLFLPITAFLVEPAINSITTILAIESQDPVSSEDIIQSITNITLIAIAFHLIWGAIFGFIISSLLRIRLFRIKQHYNDIVNIDPNITLVTICDSDGKTMYSRHRQGVENLLTSEETKKSLEMAMTGWKVRSELSHKIGKGRYVLAEYEKIKRITMPFGDDYLLYVTTEVQANHLNIINRIRKLEAGLKYSR
;
A
#
# COMPACT_ATOMS: atom_id res chain seq x y z
N MET A 1 -19.55 -17.27 26.10
CA MET A 1 -19.90 -17.24 24.66
C MET A 1 -19.78 -15.85 24.04
N MET A 2 -20.38 -14.81 24.64
CA MET A 2 -20.38 -13.43 24.11
C MET A 2 -18.99 -12.77 23.97
N LEU A 3 -18.08 -12.98 24.95
CA LEU A 3 -16.66 -12.54 24.90
C LEU A 3 -15.83 -13.16 23.76
N SER A 4 -16.16 -14.38 23.34
CA SER A 4 -15.49 -15.09 22.24
C SER A 4 -15.91 -14.49 20.88
N ILE A 5 -17.19 -14.14 20.74
CA ILE A 5 -17.77 -13.56 19.52
C ILE A 5 -17.22 -12.14 19.28
N THR A 6 -17.11 -11.30 20.32
CA THR A 6 -16.50 -9.96 20.21
C THR A 6 -15.01 -10.00 19.94
N LYS A 7 -14.27 -10.94 20.56
CA LYS A 7 -12.85 -11.16 20.26
C LYS A 7 -12.63 -11.55 18.79
N LYS A 8 -13.48 -12.41 18.23
CA LYS A 8 -13.48 -12.79 16.81
C LYS A 8 -13.80 -11.61 15.90
N ARG A 9 -14.90 -10.89 16.18
CA ARG A 9 -15.36 -9.73 15.37
C ARG A 9 -14.33 -8.61 15.28
N ASN A 10 -13.58 -8.35 16.34
CA ASN A 10 -12.53 -7.33 16.32
C ASN A 10 -11.24 -7.79 15.65
N LYS A 11 -10.89 -9.09 15.75
CA LYS A 11 -9.80 -9.66 14.94
C LYS A 11 -10.12 -9.50 13.45
N ASP A 12 -11.38 -9.71 13.06
CA ASP A 12 -11.83 -9.54 11.67
C ASP A 12 -11.76 -8.08 11.22
N LYS A 13 -12.18 -7.11 12.06
CA LYS A 13 -12.04 -5.66 11.75
C LYS A 13 -10.59 -5.22 11.56
N ASN A 14 -9.67 -5.66 12.42
CA ASN A 14 -8.26 -5.30 12.30
C ASN A 14 -7.63 -5.93 11.04
N GLN A 15 -8.01 -7.17 10.71
CA GLN A 15 -7.58 -7.78 9.46
C GLN A 15 -8.09 -7.01 8.24
N VAL A 16 -9.37 -6.63 8.21
CA VAL A 16 -9.95 -5.81 7.13
C VAL A 16 -9.18 -4.51 6.94
N MET A 17 -8.81 -3.85 8.04
CA MET A 17 -8.07 -2.58 7.97
C MET A 17 -6.63 -2.74 7.47
N VAL A 18 -5.94 -3.83 7.83
CA VAL A 18 -4.61 -4.16 7.29
C VAL A 18 -4.69 -4.50 5.80
N ILE A 19 -5.69 -5.29 5.39
CA ILE A 19 -5.95 -5.62 3.99
C ILE A 19 -6.19 -4.34 3.19
N PHE A 20 -7.07 -3.46 3.66
CA PHE A 20 -7.42 -2.23 2.95
C PHE A 20 -6.20 -1.33 2.66
N LYS A 21 -5.22 -1.29 3.57
CA LYS A 21 -3.98 -0.53 3.34
C LYS A 21 -3.04 -1.21 2.36
N GLY A 22 -2.92 -2.54 2.45
CA GLY A 22 -2.21 -3.34 1.46
C GLY A 22 -2.78 -3.12 0.07
N VAL A 23 -4.09 -3.14 -0.06
CA VAL A 23 -4.82 -2.80 -1.28
C VAL A 23 -4.49 -1.38 -1.74
N LYS A 24 -4.64 -0.36 -0.89
CA LYS A 24 -4.39 1.04 -1.28
C LYS A 24 -2.97 1.31 -1.75
N TYR A 25 -1.96 0.93 -0.95
CA TYR A 25 -0.56 1.18 -1.30
C TYR A 25 -0.09 0.28 -2.45
N GLY A 26 -0.56 -0.96 -2.47
CA GLY A 26 -0.32 -1.88 -3.56
C GLY A 26 -0.90 -1.37 -4.87
N ALA A 27 -2.17 -0.95 -4.88
CA ALA A 27 -2.85 -0.41 -6.05
C ALA A 27 -2.11 0.80 -6.62
N PHE A 28 -1.78 1.77 -5.77
CA PHE A 28 -1.04 2.96 -6.18
C PHE A 28 0.36 2.59 -6.71
N ALA A 29 1.09 1.71 -6.03
CA ALA A 29 2.40 1.25 -6.51
C ALA A 29 2.31 0.50 -7.85
N GLY A 30 1.28 -0.34 -8.02
CA GLY A 30 1.02 -1.07 -9.26
C GLY A 30 0.68 -0.15 -10.42
N PHE A 31 -0.18 0.85 -10.19
CA PHE A 31 -0.47 1.89 -11.17
C PHE A 31 0.81 2.61 -11.62
N ILE A 32 1.61 3.11 -10.67
CA ILE A 32 2.85 3.84 -10.97
C ILE A 32 3.89 2.95 -11.66
N ALA A 33 4.02 1.69 -11.24
CA ALA A 33 4.94 0.74 -11.88
C ALA A 33 4.55 0.46 -13.33
N THR A 34 3.24 0.31 -13.59
CA THR A 34 2.71 0.03 -14.94
C THR A 34 2.79 1.25 -15.84
N TRP A 35 2.49 2.43 -15.31
CA TRP A 35 2.70 3.69 -16.01
C TRP A 35 4.17 3.87 -16.39
N SER A 36 5.09 3.71 -15.43
CA SER A 36 6.53 3.79 -15.68
C SER A 36 6.99 2.78 -16.72
N LEU A 37 6.50 1.53 -16.65
CA LEU A 37 6.82 0.50 -17.62
C LEU A 37 6.33 0.88 -19.03
N SER A 38 5.14 1.47 -19.14
CA SER A 38 4.58 1.93 -20.42
C SER A 38 5.47 2.97 -21.08
N SER A 39 6.08 3.88 -20.30
CA SER A 39 7.07 4.82 -20.81
C SER A 39 8.31 4.10 -21.36
N VAL A 40 8.79 3.04 -20.69
CA VAL A 40 9.92 2.25 -21.18
C VAL A 40 9.55 1.54 -22.49
N ILE A 41 8.34 1.00 -22.60
CA ILE A 41 7.84 0.37 -23.84
C ILE A 41 7.85 1.37 -24.99
N ILE A 42 7.32 2.58 -24.80
CA ILE A 42 7.32 3.63 -25.84
C ILE A 42 8.75 3.97 -26.28
N VAL A 43 9.68 4.07 -25.34
CA VAL A 43 11.10 4.31 -25.67
C VAL A 43 11.67 3.13 -26.47
N THR A 44 11.35 1.89 -26.10
CA THR A 44 11.76 0.71 -26.85
C THR A 44 11.15 0.69 -28.26
N GLU A 45 9.89 1.05 -28.43
CA GLU A 45 9.24 1.19 -29.75
C GLU A 45 10.01 2.19 -30.63
N LEU A 46 10.30 3.38 -30.10
CA LEU A 46 11.07 4.40 -30.82
C LEU A 46 12.48 3.92 -31.20
N LEU A 47 13.17 3.22 -30.30
CA LEU A 47 14.51 2.67 -30.57
C LEU A 47 14.50 1.55 -31.61
N LEU A 48 13.38 0.83 -31.73
CA LEU A 48 13.17 -0.21 -32.73
C LEU A 48 12.56 0.32 -34.05
N GLY A 49 12.32 1.64 -34.15
CA GLY A 49 11.69 2.24 -35.33
C GLY A 49 10.20 1.91 -35.49
N LEU A 50 9.54 1.46 -34.41
CA LEU A 50 8.12 1.13 -34.41
C LEU A 50 7.27 2.39 -34.18
N PRO A 51 6.03 2.44 -34.73
CA PRO A 51 5.07 3.48 -34.39
C PRO A 51 4.80 3.51 -32.89
N ILE A 52 4.64 4.71 -32.33
CA ILE A 52 4.28 4.88 -30.91
C ILE A 52 2.93 4.20 -30.66
N GLY A 53 2.90 3.29 -29.68
CA GLY A 53 1.70 2.54 -29.31
C GLY A 53 1.54 1.22 -30.07
N ALA A 54 2.50 0.80 -30.89
CA ALA A 54 2.48 -0.47 -31.61
C ALA A 54 2.25 -1.70 -30.70
N PHE A 55 2.87 -1.73 -29.51
CA PHE A 55 2.66 -2.80 -28.55
C PHE A 55 1.18 -2.86 -28.09
N TYR A 56 0.61 -1.70 -27.77
CA TYR A 56 -0.76 -1.62 -27.28
C TYR A 56 -1.80 -1.82 -28.40
N SER A 57 -1.50 -1.43 -29.64
CA SER A 57 -2.40 -1.69 -30.77
C SER A 57 -2.51 -3.19 -31.03
N ILE A 58 -1.40 -3.94 -31.07
CA ILE A 58 -1.41 -5.40 -31.24
C ILE A 58 -2.22 -6.08 -30.13
N MET A 59 -2.04 -5.63 -28.88
CA MET A 59 -2.80 -6.14 -27.74
C MET A 59 -4.30 -5.78 -27.83
N GLY A 60 -4.66 -4.60 -28.33
CA GLY A 60 -6.06 -4.22 -28.49
C GLY A 60 -6.75 -4.95 -29.65
N ILE A 61 -6.05 -5.15 -30.76
CA ILE A 61 -6.54 -5.92 -31.91
C ILE A 61 -6.72 -7.40 -31.54
N SER A 62 -5.84 -7.97 -30.72
CA SER A 62 -6.01 -9.35 -30.23
C SER A 62 -7.24 -9.55 -29.32
N LEU A 63 -7.80 -8.46 -28.80
CA LEU A 63 -9.07 -8.44 -28.07
C LEU A 63 -10.29 -8.18 -28.98
N GLY A 64 -10.09 -8.11 -30.30
CA GLY A 64 -11.15 -7.90 -31.29
C GLY A 64 -11.51 -6.44 -31.55
N ILE A 65 -10.59 -5.49 -31.30
CA ILE A 65 -10.81 -4.07 -31.59
C ILE A 65 -10.11 -3.72 -32.90
N ASP A 66 -10.89 -3.49 -33.95
CA ASP A 66 -10.36 -3.28 -35.31
C ASP A 66 -9.75 -1.89 -35.53
N ASP A 67 -10.27 -0.86 -34.85
CA ASP A 67 -9.73 0.50 -34.94
C ASP A 67 -8.43 0.62 -34.12
N VAL A 68 -7.32 0.94 -34.78
CA VAL A 68 -5.98 0.99 -34.17
C VAL A 68 -5.90 1.97 -32.99
N THR A 69 -6.58 3.12 -33.08
CA THR A 69 -6.54 4.15 -32.04
C THR A 69 -7.32 3.70 -30.80
N ALA A 70 -8.51 3.15 -31.01
CA ALA A 70 -9.34 2.55 -29.96
C ALA A 70 -8.66 1.34 -29.33
N ALA A 71 -8.04 0.47 -30.14
CA ALA A 71 -7.28 -0.69 -29.70
C ALA A 71 -6.14 -0.28 -28.77
N THR A 72 -5.32 0.68 -29.21
CA THR A 72 -4.18 1.22 -28.44
C THR A 72 -4.64 1.81 -27.11
N SER A 73 -5.64 2.69 -27.14
CA SER A 73 -6.12 3.39 -25.94
C SER A 73 -6.77 2.42 -24.95
N THR A 74 -7.54 1.46 -25.44
CA THR A 74 -8.22 0.44 -24.62
C THR A 74 -7.22 -0.51 -23.99
N ALA A 75 -6.25 -1.01 -24.75
CA ALA A 75 -5.21 -1.90 -24.23
C ALA A 75 -4.31 -1.20 -23.21
N PHE A 76 -3.95 0.07 -23.43
CA PHE A 76 -3.20 0.86 -22.45
C PHE A 76 -3.99 1.04 -21.14
N GLY A 77 -5.28 1.41 -21.24
CA GLY A 77 -6.17 1.53 -20.08
C GLY A 77 -6.32 0.21 -19.32
N LEU A 78 -6.49 -0.90 -20.03
CA LEU A 78 -6.58 -2.23 -19.44
C LEU A 78 -5.27 -2.64 -18.76
N HIS A 79 -4.13 -2.33 -19.35
CA HIS A 79 -2.83 -2.62 -18.74
C HIS A 79 -2.66 -1.86 -17.41
N LEU A 80 -2.98 -0.56 -17.37
CA LEU A 80 -2.97 0.22 -16.13
C LEU A 80 -3.92 -0.37 -15.07
N LEU A 81 -5.12 -0.79 -15.48
CA LEU A 81 -6.11 -1.41 -14.59
C LEU A 81 -5.59 -2.73 -14.01
N ILE A 82 -5.09 -3.63 -14.87
CA ILE A 82 -4.54 -4.92 -14.47
C ILE A 82 -3.35 -4.73 -13.53
N GLY A 83 -2.43 -3.82 -13.87
CA GLY A 83 -1.29 -3.48 -13.02
C GLY A 83 -1.70 -2.94 -11.65
N THR A 84 -2.77 -2.14 -11.59
CA THR A 84 -3.37 -1.65 -10.33
C THR A 84 -3.95 -2.81 -9.50
N ILE A 85 -4.69 -3.72 -10.12
CA ILE A 85 -5.31 -4.88 -9.45
C ILE A 85 -4.23 -5.84 -8.91
N ILE A 86 -3.24 -6.18 -9.75
CA ILE A 86 -2.11 -7.03 -9.36
C ILE A 86 -1.32 -6.36 -8.23
N GLY A 87 -1.05 -5.06 -8.34
CA GLY A 87 -0.39 -4.29 -7.30
C GLY A 87 -1.15 -4.36 -5.97
N ALA A 88 -2.48 -4.20 -5.99
CA ALA A 88 -3.32 -4.34 -4.80
C ALA A 88 -3.17 -5.73 -4.16
N ALA A 89 -3.19 -6.80 -4.96
CA ALA A 89 -3.04 -8.17 -4.48
C ALA A 89 -1.68 -8.40 -3.80
N PHE A 90 -0.58 -8.02 -4.47
CA PHE A 90 0.75 -8.15 -3.89
C PHE A 90 0.96 -7.24 -2.68
N GLY A 91 0.33 -6.06 -2.64
CA GLY A 91 0.37 -5.17 -1.49
C GLY A 91 -0.25 -5.80 -0.23
N VAL A 92 -1.34 -6.55 -0.38
CA VAL A 92 -1.93 -7.31 0.74
C VAL A 92 -0.98 -8.40 1.23
N ILE A 93 -0.36 -9.16 0.31
CA ILE A 93 0.59 -10.23 0.65
C ILE A 93 1.82 -9.65 1.37
N GLY A 94 2.41 -8.60 0.80
CA GLY A 94 3.66 -8.00 1.28
C GLY A 94 3.55 -7.36 2.67
N ILE A 95 2.40 -6.78 3.03
CA ILE A 95 2.19 -6.20 4.36
C ILE A 95 1.94 -7.28 5.43
N ARG A 96 1.34 -8.42 5.05
CA ARG A 96 1.02 -9.50 6.00
C ARG A 96 2.22 -10.39 6.32
N TRP A 97 3.11 -10.59 5.35
CA TRP A 97 4.19 -11.54 5.51
C TRP A 97 5.37 -10.95 6.27
N LYS A 98 5.50 -11.28 7.56
CA LYS A 98 6.53 -10.71 8.47
C LYS A 98 7.97 -10.83 7.93
N LYS A 99 8.28 -11.91 7.19
CA LYS A 99 9.60 -12.14 6.58
C LYS A 99 9.87 -11.22 5.37
N VAL A 100 8.82 -10.77 4.70
CA VAL A 100 8.86 -9.99 3.45
C VAL A 100 8.43 -8.54 3.67
N ARG A 101 8.22 -8.12 4.93
CA ARG A 101 7.75 -6.78 5.27
C ARG A 101 8.61 -5.70 4.58
N MET A 102 7.98 -4.98 3.65
CA MET A 102 8.65 -4.18 2.61
C MET A 102 9.19 -2.85 3.14
N LEU A 103 10.11 -2.86 4.09
CA LEU A 103 10.67 -1.64 4.67
C LEU A 103 12.03 -1.25 4.10
N ASN A 104 12.80 -2.22 3.61
CA ASN A 104 14.06 -1.95 2.92
C ASN A 104 13.78 -1.88 1.41
N PRO A 105 14.00 -0.73 0.74
CA PRO A 105 13.62 -0.56 -0.66
C PRO A 105 14.39 -1.51 -1.58
N TYR A 106 15.70 -1.71 -1.35
CA TYR A 106 16.52 -2.62 -2.16
C TYR A 106 16.03 -4.07 -2.06
N LYS A 107 15.83 -4.59 -0.84
CA LYS A 107 15.28 -5.94 -0.64
C LYS A 107 13.87 -6.06 -1.22
N SER A 108 13.07 -5.00 -1.13
CA SER A 108 11.71 -4.99 -1.64
C SER A 108 11.67 -4.98 -3.17
N SER A 109 12.61 -4.30 -3.84
CA SER A 109 12.78 -4.39 -5.29
C SER A 109 13.15 -5.80 -5.74
N LEU A 110 14.06 -6.50 -5.03
CA LEU A 110 14.40 -7.89 -5.35
C LEU A 110 13.20 -8.84 -5.19
N VAL A 111 12.44 -8.70 -4.11
CA VAL A 111 11.17 -9.44 -3.93
C VAL A 111 10.18 -9.08 -5.04
N GLY A 112 10.10 -7.80 -5.39
CA GLY A 112 9.25 -7.28 -6.45
C GLY A 112 9.60 -7.87 -7.81
N MET A 113 10.89 -8.01 -8.14
CA MET A 113 11.34 -8.73 -9.35
C MET A 113 10.82 -10.17 -9.38
N GLY A 114 10.85 -10.87 -8.25
CA GLY A 114 10.23 -12.19 -8.12
C GLY A 114 8.72 -12.17 -8.36
N ALA A 115 8.01 -11.17 -7.85
CA ALA A 115 6.59 -10.95 -8.15
C ALA A 115 6.35 -10.68 -9.64
N GLY A 116 7.22 -9.89 -10.28
CA GLY A 116 7.23 -9.65 -11.72
C GLY A 116 7.40 -10.95 -12.52
N MET A 117 8.32 -11.83 -12.12
CA MET A 117 8.47 -13.15 -12.75
C MET A 117 7.22 -14.01 -12.62
N ILE A 118 6.53 -13.96 -11.47
CA ILE A 118 5.25 -14.66 -11.28
C ILE A 118 4.19 -14.10 -12.23
N VAL A 119 4.09 -12.77 -12.37
CA VAL A 119 3.16 -12.14 -13.32
C VAL A 119 3.48 -12.56 -14.76
N TRP A 120 4.76 -12.58 -15.12
CA TRP A 120 5.19 -13.02 -16.45
C TRP A 120 4.80 -14.47 -16.72
N LEU A 121 5.08 -15.39 -15.79
CA LEU A 121 4.76 -16.82 -15.92
C LEU A 121 3.25 -17.11 -15.94
N VAL A 122 2.49 -16.47 -15.06
CA VAL A 122 1.08 -16.84 -14.78
C VAL A 122 0.10 -16.05 -15.64
N LEU A 123 0.46 -14.84 -16.07
CA LEU A 123 -0.44 -13.96 -16.84
C LEU A 123 0.11 -13.68 -18.23
N PHE A 124 1.31 -13.12 -18.34
CA PHE A 124 1.83 -12.70 -19.64
C PHE A 124 2.03 -13.87 -20.59
N LEU A 125 2.68 -14.94 -20.15
CA LEU A 125 2.99 -16.09 -21.01
C LEU A 125 1.72 -16.77 -21.55
N PRO A 126 0.68 -17.07 -20.74
CA PRO A 126 -0.60 -17.55 -21.26
C PRO A 126 -1.30 -16.56 -22.20
N ILE A 127 -1.31 -15.26 -21.89
CA ILE A 127 -1.92 -14.25 -22.77
C ILE A 127 -1.21 -14.24 -24.12
N THR A 128 0.12 -14.30 -24.13
CA THR A 128 0.89 -14.31 -25.36
C THR A 128 0.59 -15.55 -26.20
N ALA A 129 0.59 -16.73 -25.59
CA ALA A 129 0.33 -17.99 -26.29
C ALA A 129 -1.11 -18.10 -26.83
N PHE A 130 -2.11 -17.64 -26.07
CA PHE A 130 -3.52 -17.87 -26.42
C PHE A 130 -4.20 -16.70 -27.11
N LEU A 131 -3.67 -15.47 -27.00
CA LEU A 131 -4.28 -14.28 -27.60
C LEU A 131 -3.35 -13.59 -28.60
N VAL A 132 -2.11 -13.30 -28.21
CA VAL A 132 -1.20 -12.51 -29.04
C VAL A 132 -0.69 -13.30 -30.24
N GLU A 133 -0.28 -14.55 -30.04
CA GLU A 133 0.24 -15.40 -31.12
C GLU A 133 -0.81 -15.66 -32.22
N PRO A 134 -2.06 -16.08 -31.92
CA PRO A 134 -3.10 -16.20 -32.95
C PRO A 134 -3.40 -14.88 -33.68
N ALA A 135 -3.34 -13.74 -32.97
CA ALA A 135 -3.57 -12.44 -33.56
C ALA A 135 -2.44 -12.02 -34.52
N ILE A 136 -1.18 -12.20 -34.11
CA ILE A 136 -0.02 -11.92 -34.98
C ILE A 136 -0.06 -12.80 -36.23
N ASN A 137 -0.35 -14.10 -36.08
CA ASN A 137 -0.48 -15.02 -37.21
C ASN A 137 -1.59 -14.57 -38.18
N SER A 138 -2.71 -14.07 -37.67
CA SER A 138 -3.82 -13.58 -38.50
C SER A 138 -3.44 -12.30 -39.26
N ILE A 139 -2.85 -11.33 -38.56
CA ILE A 139 -2.42 -10.05 -39.15
C ILE A 139 -1.34 -10.27 -40.22
N THR A 140 -0.34 -11.08 -39.93
CA THR A 140 0.76 -11.38 -40.86
C THR A 140 0.27 -12.10 -42.11
N THR A 141 -0.69 -13.04 -41.97
CA THR A 141 -1.30 -13.72 -43.11
C THR A 141 -2.03 -12.74 -44.03
N ILE A 142 -2.80 -11.80 -43.47
CA ILE A 142 -3.52 -10.77 -44.25
C ILE A 142 -2.53 -9.87 -44.98
N LEU A 143 -1.50 -9.38 -44.27
CA LEU A 143 -0.49 -8.50 -44.85
C LEU A 143 0.32 -9.19 -45.96
N ALA A 144 0.67 -10.46 -45.81
CA ALA A 144 1.37 -11.22 -46.84
C ALA A 144 0.56 -11.38 -48.13
N ILE A 145 -0.78 -11.52 -48.02
CA ILE A 145 -1.68 -11.55 -49.17
C ILE A 145 -1.70 -10.17 -49.86
N GLU A 146 -1.75 -9.10 -49.07
CA GLU A 146 -1.81 -7.72 -49.57
C GLU A 146 -0.49 -7.26 -50.22
N SER A 147 0.65 -7.58 -49.62
CA SER A 147 1.98 -7.20 -50.10
C SER A 147 2.50 -8.09 -51.23
N GLN A 148 1.87 -9.24 -51.49
CA GLN A 148 2.38 -10.31 -52.35
C GLN A 148 3.76 -10.84 -51.93
N ASP A 149 4.17 -10.60 -50.68
CA ASP A 149 5.44 -11.03 -50.12
C ASP A 149 5.19 -12.01 -48.97
N PRO A 150 5.42 -13.32 -49.17
CA PRO A 150 5.12 -14.32 -48.16
C PRO A 150 6.09 -14.23 -46.98
N VAL A 151 5.58 -13.92 -45.80
CA VAL A 151 6.34 -14.00 -44.55
C VAL A 151 6.49 -15.46 -44.13
N SER A 152 7.71 -15.89 -43.84
CA SER A 152 7.97 -17.25 -43.35
C SER A 152 7.36 -17.47 -41.96
N SER A 153 6.74 -18.63 -41.74
CA SER A 153 6.26 -19.03 -40.40
C SER A 153 7.40 -19.09 -39.38
N GLU A 154 8.62 -19.38 -39.83
CA GLU A 154 9.82 -19.41 -38.97
C GLU A 154 10.15 -18.01 -38.42
N ASP A 155 10.03 -16.97 -39.25
CA ASP A 155 10.27 -15.58 -38.86
C ASP A 155 9.24 -15.08 -37.83
N ILE A 156 7.99 -15.53 -37.97
CA ILE A 156 6.91 -15.19 -37.03
C ILE A 156 7.14 -15.87 -35.68
N ILE A 157 7.45 -17.18 -35.68
CA ILE A 157 7.74 -17.94 -34.45
C ILE A 157 8.96 -17.34 -33.71
N GLN A 158 10.01 -16.97 -34.44
CA GLN A 158 11.19 -16.35 -33.87
C GLN A 158 10.86 -14.98 -33.26
N SER A 159 10.01 -14.18 -33.91
CA SER A 159 9.56 -12.89 -33.42
C SER A 159 8.75 -13.02 -32.12
N ILE A 160 7.79 -13.96 -32.07
CA ILE A 160 6.99 -14.24 -30.87
C ILE A 160 7.87 -14.72 -29.71
N THR A 161 8.86 -15.57 -30.00
CA THR A 161 9.84 -16.05 -29.02
C THR A 161 10.66 -14.87 -28.45
N ASN A 162 11.14 -13.99 -29.32
CA ASN A 162 11.90 -12.80 -28.92
C ASN A 162 11.07 -11.86 -28.04
N ILE A 163 9.81 -11.58 -28.42
CA ILE A 163 8.88 -10.77 -27.62
C ILE A 163 8.68 -11.40 -26.24
N THR A 164 8.48 -12.72 -26.19
CA THR A 164 8.25 -13.46 -24.95
C THR A 164 9.47 -13.40 -24.02
N LEU A 165 10.68 -13.53 -24.57
CA LEU A 165 11.94 -13.46 -23.82
C LEU A 165 12.24 -12.03 -23.34
N ILE A 166 12.10 -11.02 -24.20
CA ILE A 166 12.31 -9.61 -23.84
C ILE A 166 11.31 -9.17 -22.77
N ALA A 167 10.07 -9.68 -22.80
CA ALA A 167 9.06 -9.41 -21.80
C ALA A 167 9.48 -9.80 -20.37
N ILE A 168 10.39 -10.77 -20.20
CA ILE A 168 10.97 -11.09 -18.88
C ILE A 168 11.61 -9.84 -18.27
N ALA A 169 12.42 -9.11 -19.05
CA ALA A 169 13.09 -7.90 -18.58
C ALA A 169 12.09 -6.82 -18.17
N PHE A 170 11.05 -6.60 -18.96
CA PHE A 170 9.99 -5.64 -18.64
C PHE A 170 9.26 -5.99 -17.33
N HIS A 171 8.94 -7.26 -17.10
CA HIS A 171 8.28 -7.70 -15.87
C HIS A 171 9.19 -7.63 -14.65
N LEU A 172 10.49 -7.90 -14.82
CA LEU A 172 11.50 -7.69 -13.77
C LEU A 172 11.61 -6.20 -13.40
N ILE A 173 11.64 -5.31 -14.40
CA ILE A 173 11.66 -3.85 -14.20
C ILE A 173 10.39 -3.40 -13.47
N TRP A 174 9.22 -3.83 -13.93
CA TRP A 174 7.94 -3.54 -13.27
C TRP A 174 7.96 -3.97 -11.81
N GLY A 175 8.41 -5.20 -11.55
CA GLY A 175 8.53 -5.76 -10.21
C GLY A 175 9.46 -4.94 -9.32
N ALA A 176 10.63 -4.55 -9.84
CA ALA A 176 11.59 -3.73 -9.13
C ALA A 176 11.02 -2.35 -8.74
N ILE A 177 10.33 -1.68 -9.69
CA ILE A 177 9.67 -0.39 -9.49
C ILE A 177 8.55 -0.53 -8.46
N PHE A 178 7.66 -1.51 -8.63
CA PHE A 178 6.59 -1.81 -7.68
C PHE A 178 7.13 -1.98 -6.26
N GLY A 179 8.13 -2.85 -6.10
CA GLY A 179 8.78 -3.13 -4.82
C GLY A 179 9.43 -1.90 -4.18
N PHE A 180 10.06 -1.04 -4.98
CA PHE A 180 10.64 0.21 -4.52
C PHE A 180 9.57 1.19 -4.03
N ILE A 181 8.52 1.42 -4.84
CA ILE A 181 7.47 2.40 -4.56
C ILE A 181 6.68 2.01 -3.31
N ILE A 182 6.20 0.76 -3.22
CA ILE A 182 5.45 0.31 -2.05
C ILE A 182 6.31 0.38 -0.78
N SER A 183 7.59 0.06 -0.88
CA SER A 183 8.50 0.17 0.26
C SER A 183 8.69 1.61 0.71
N SER A 184 8.80 2.54 -0.25
CA SER A 184 8.92 3.97 0.02
C SER A 184 7.67 4.54 0.69
N LEU A 185 6.48 4.16 0.21
CA LEU A 185 5.20 4.56 0.83
C LEU A 185 5.09 4.08 2.28
N LEU A 186 5.45 2.82 2.53
CA LEU A 186 5.44 2.26 3.88
C LEU A 186 6.46 2.94 4.80
N ARG A 187 7.66 3.26 4.29
CA ARG A 187 8.67 4.02 5.06
C ARG A 187 8.22 5.44 5.38
N ILE A 188 7.67 6.17 4.41
CA ILE A 188 7.17 7.54 4.61
C ILE A 188 6.08 7.53 5.69
N ARG A 189 5.16 6.57 5.63
CA ARG A 189 4.12 6.39 6.66
C ARG A 189 4.74 6.18 8.05
N LEU A 190 5.67 5.24 8.20
CA LEU A 190 6.34 4.96 9.47
C LEU A 190 7.13 6.16 10.00
N PHE A 191 7.83 6.86 9.11
CA PHE A 191 8.58 8.07 9.47
C PHE A 191 7.65 9.17 9.97
N ARG A 192 6.52 9.43 9.29
CA ARG A 192 5.53 10.41 9.76
C ARG A 192 4.97 10.09 11.13
N ILE A 193 4.67 8.81 11.41
CA ILE A 193 4.21 8.38 12.74
C ILE A 193 5.27 8.66 13.79
N LYS A 194 6.54 8.31 13.50
CA LYS A 194 7.66 8.59 14.40
C LYS A 194 7.85 10.09 14.64
N GLN A 195 7.71 10.91 13.60
CA GLN A 195 7.85 12.36 13.71
C GLN A 195 6.73 12.96 14.56
N HIS A 196 5.47 12.66 14.24
CA HIS A 196 4.34 13.18 15.02
C HIS A 196 4.42 12.76 16.50
N TYR A 197 4.90 11.54 16.78
CA TYR A 197 5.16 11.11 18.14
C TYR A 197 6.13 12.05 18.90
N ASN A 198 7.23 12.47 18.27
CA ASN A 198 8.16 13.44 18.87
C ASN A 198 7.48 14.81 19.06
N ASP A 199 6.67 15.24 18.09
CA ASP A 199 5.96 16.50 18.16
C ASP A 199 4.93 16.53 19.31
N ILE A 200 4.21 15.41 19.53
CA ILE A 200 3.19 15.29 20.58
C ILE A 200 3.81 15.42 21.97
N VAL A 201 4.94 14.76 22.23
CA VAL A 201 5.65 14.90 23.51
C VAL A 201 5.99 16.37 23.76
N ASN A 202 6.30 17.16 22.73
CA ASN A 202 6.69 18.56 22.87
C ASN A 202 5.51 19.54 22.83
N ILE A 203 4.26 19.07 22.73
CA ILE A 203 3.07 19.95 22.77
C ILE A 203 3.02 20.68 24.11
N ASP A 204 3.09 19.95 25.21
CA ASP A 204 2.88 20.51 26.55
C ASP A 204 3.90 19.92 27.52
N PRO A 205 4.60 20.75 28.34
CA PRO A 205 5.61 20.28 29.27
C PRO A 205 5.05 19.27 30.30
N ASN A 206 3.75 19.35 30.61
CA ASN A 206 3.09 18.46 31.57
C ASN A 206 2.76 17.07 30.98
N ILE A 207 3.06 16.80 29.71
CA ILE A 207 2.95 15.46 29.13
C ILE A 207 4.13 14.61 29.62
N THR A 208 3.84 13.51 30.31
CA THR A 208 4.84 12.65 30.97
C THR A 208 5.08 11.34 30.22
N LEU A 209 4.07 10.82 29.51
CA LEU A 209 4.16 9.62 28.68
C LEU A 209 3.33 9.79 27.41
N VAL A 210 3.91 9.38 26.29
CA VAL A 210 3.20 9.22 25.02
C VAL A 210 3.42 7.81 24.50
N THR A 211 2.33 7.12 24.21
CA THR A 211 2.34 5.80 23.61
C THR A 211 1.43 5.78 22.39
N ILE A 212 1.98 5.38 21.23
CA ILE A 212 1.21 5.09 20.02
C ILE A 212 1.07 3.58 19.91
N CYS A 213 -0.17 3.10 19.90
CA CYS A 213 -0.51 1.70 19.70
C CYS A 213 -1.12 1.51 18.31
N ASP A 214 -0.88 0.35 17.71
CA ASP A 214 -1.72 -0.09 16.59
C ASP A 214 -3.11 -0.53 17.06
N SER A 215 -3.97 -0.88 16.11
CA SER A 215 -5.34 -1.32 16.36
C SER A 215 -5.46 -2.61 17.20
N ASP A 216 -4.38 -3.40 17.31
CA ASP A 216 -4.33 -4.61 18.13
C ASP A 216 -3.86 -4.31 19.57
N GLY A 217 -3.54 -3.04 19.87
CA GLY A 217 -2.98 -2.64 21.17
C GLY A 217 -1.51 -2.94 21.31
N LYS A 218 -0.82 -3.28 20.21
CA LYS A 218 0.63 -3.42 20.23
C LYS A 218 1.26 -2.02 20.20
N THR A 219 2.14 -1.79 21.15
CA THR A 219 2.95 -0.57 21.22
C THR A 219 3.87 -0.45 20.01
N MET A 220 3.68 0.64 19.25
CA MET A 220 4.53 1.01 18.11
C MET A 220 5.65 1.94 18.56
N TYR A 221 5.29 2.94 19.37
CA TYR A 221 6.22 3.89 19.99
C TYR A 221 5.74 4.15 21.43
N SER A 222 6.66 4.23 22.38
CA SER A 222 6.37 4.64 23.75
C SER A 222 7.58 5.34 24.35
N ARG A 223 7.36 6.42 25.08
CA ARG A 223 8.43 7.10 25.83
C ARG A 223 7.87 7.94 26.96
N HIS A 224 8.62 7.90 28.04
CA HIS A 224 8.49 8.84 29.15
C HIS A 224 9.35 10.08 28.90
N ARG A 225 8.83 11.26 29.27
CA ARG A 225 9.62 12.49 29.25
C ARG A 225 10.85 12.31 30.16
N GLN A 226 12.02 12.69 29.67
CA GLN A 226 13.24 12.67 30.47
C GLN A 226 13.16 13.72 31.58
N GLY A 227 13.63 13.38 32.77
CA GLY A 227 13.62 14.28 33.93
C GLY A 227 12.27 14.39 34.65
N VAL A 228 11.28 13.58 34.29
CA VAL A 228 10.01 13.47 35.03
C VAL A 228 9.96 12.14 35.77
N GLU A 229 9.56 12.18 37.04
CA GLU A 229 9.36 10.99 37.86
C GLU A 229 8.26 10.10 37.27
N ASN A 230 8.56 8.82 37.10
CA ASN A 230 7.59 7.86 36.58
C ASN A 230 6.85 7.20 37.75
N LEU A 231 5.57 7.54 37.91
CA LEU A 231 4.73 7.02 38.98
C LEU A 231 4.44 5.51 38.86
N LEU A 232 4.58 4.95 37.66
CA LEU A 232 4.32 3.53 37.41
C LEU A 232 5.57 2.86 36.84
N THR A 233 5.79 1.62 37.24
CA THR A 233 6.76 0.75 36.58
C THR A 233 6.36 0.49 35.12
N SER A 234 7.30 -0.04 34.32
CA SER A 234 7.03 -0.43 32.93
C SER A 234 5.90 -1.47 32.83
N GLU A 235 5.84 -2.43 33.75
CA GLU A 235 4.79 -3.46 33.77
C GLU A 235 3.42 -2.88 34.16
N GLU A 236 3.36 -1.98 35.14
CA GLU A 236 2.11 -1.31 35.51
C GLU A 236 1.63 -0.36 34.40
N THR A 237 2.55 0.32 33.73
CA THR A 237 2.24 1.14 32.55
C THR A 237 1.63 0.29 31.44
N LYS A 238 2.21 -0.89 31.17
CA LYS A 238 1.68 -1.84 30.20
C LYS A 238 0.29 -2.34 30.58
N LYS A 239 0.08 -2.75 31.84
CA LYS A 239 -1.24 -3.18 32.35
C LYS A 239 -2.29 -2.08 32.18
N SER A 240 -1.91 -0.83 32.48
CA SER A 240 -2.80 0.32 32.31
C SER A 240 -3.13 0.59 30.83
N LEU A 241 -2.15 0.45 29.94
CA LEU A 241 -2.34 0.59 28.51
C LEU A 241 -3.31 -0.49 27.99
N GLU A 242 -3.12 -1.75 28.39
CA GLU A 242 -4.00 -2.86 28.03
C GLU A 242 -5.45 -2.62 28.45
N MET A 243 -5.66 -2.04 29.64
CA MET A 243 -7.00 -1.64 30.11
C MET A 243 -7.61 -0.56 29.21
N ALA A 244 -6.86 0.49 28.88
CA ALA A 244 -7.33 1.57 28.01
C ALA A 244 -7.68 1.05 26.61
N MET A 245 -6.83 0.20 26.04
CA MET A 245 -7.04 -0.44 24.74
C MET A 245 -8.27 -1.33 24.73
N THR A 246 -8.47 -2.14 25.77
CA THR A 246 -9.66 -2.99 25.92
C THR A 246 -10.93 -2.14 26.00
N GLY A 247 -10.92 -1.07 26.80
CA GLY A 247 -12.04 -0.14 26.87
C GLY A 247 -12.31 0.54 25.52
N TRP A 248 -11.29 0.97 24.81
CA TRP A 248 -11.44 1.60 23.49
C TRP A 248 -12.08 0.65 22.48
N LYS A 249 -11.65 -0.60 22.50
CA LYS A 249 -12.15 -1.67 21.65
C LYS A 249 -13.65 -1.92 21.87
N VAL A 250 -14.10 -2.00 23.12
CA VAL A 250 -15.52 -2.13 23.46
C VAL A 250 -16.32 -0.92 22.94
N ARG A 251 -15.83 0.31 23.16
CA ARG A 251 -16.49 1.53 22.65
C ARG A 251 -16.60 1.54 21.12
N SER A 252 -15.58 1.05 20.44
CA SER A 252 -15.56 0.95 18.96
C SER A 252 -16.59 -0.04 18.43
N GLU A 253 -16.92 -1.10 19.17
CA GLU A 253 -18.00 -2.04 18.81
C GLU A 253 -19.39 -1.38 18.91
N LEU A 254 -19.57 -0.49 19.90
CA LEU A 254 -20.83 0.22 20.15
C LEU A 254 -21.02 1.45 19.25
N SER A 255 -20.03 1.80 18.42
CA SER A 255 -20.03 3.03 17.61
C SER A 255 -21.20 3.17 16.63
N HIS A 256 -21.82 2.06 16.20
CA HIS A 256 -23.02 2.09 15.37
C HIS A 256 -24.25 2.69 16.10
N LYS A 257 -24.22 2.78 17.43
CA LYS A 257 -25.28 3.39 18.25
C LYS A 257 -24.87 4.74 18.81
N ILE A 258 -23.64 4.86 19.30
CA ILE A 258 -23.18 6.04 20.06
C ILE A 258 -22.24 6.96 19.25
N GLY A 259 -21.99 6.64 17.97
CA GLY A 259 -21.03 7.34 17.13
C GLY A 259 -19.58 6.90 17.35
N LYS A 260 -18.68 7.38 16.50
CA LYS A 260 -17.23 7.10 16.60
C LYS A 260 -16.64 7.86 17.80
N GLY A 261 -15.90 7.16 18.65
CA GLY A 261 -15.24 7.75 19.81
C GLY A 261 -14.25 8.85 19.41
N ARG A 262 -14.34 10.02 20.05
CA ARG A 262 -13.46 11.17 19.78
C ARG A 262 -12.21 11.19 20.66
N TYR A 263 -12.37 10.83 21.92
CA TYR A 263 -11.32 10.61 22.92
C TYR A 263 -11.98 10.06 24.21
N VAL A 264 -11.17 9.54 25.11
CA VAL A 264 -11.53 9.17 26.49
C VAL A 264 -10.54 9.90 27.40
N LEU A 265 -11.04 10.52 28.46
CA LEU A 265 -10.24 11.12 29.52
C LEU A 265 -10.49 10.34 30.80
N ALA A 266 -9.41 9.95 31.49
CA ALA A 266 -9.46 9.48 32.86
C ALA A 266 -8.59 10.41 33.71
N GLU A 267 -9.20 11.02 34.72
CA GLU A 267 -8.52 11.91 35.67
C GLU A 267 -8.38 11.18 37.00
N TYR A 268 -7.14 11.06 37.45
CA TYR A 268 -6.76 10.49 38.74
C TYR A 268 -6.18 11.61 39.59
N GLU A 269 -6.09 11.37 40.90
CA GLU A 269 -5.53 12.34 41.86
C GLU A 269 -4.12 12.84 41.48
N LYS A 270 -3.32 12.02 40.79
CA LYS A 270 -1.92 12.34 40.44
C LYS A 270 -1.65 12.51 38.94
N ILE A 271 -2.55 12.06 38.06
CA ILE A 271 -2.34 12.12 36.60
C ILE A 271 -3.64 12.23 35.82
N LYS A 272 -3.56 12.75 34.60
CA LYS A 272 -4.61 12.64 33.57
C LYS A 272 -4.17 11.70 32.45
N ARG A 273 -5.12 10.94 31.89
CA ARG A 273 -4.89 10.02 30.78
C ARG A 273 -5.87 10.26 29.67
N ILE A 274 -5.32 10.47 28.48
CA ILE A 274 -6.06 10.71 27.26
C ILE A 274 -5.84 9.51 26.35
N THR A 275 -6.93 8.87 25.93
CA THR A 275 -6.90 7.87 24.86
C THR A 275 -7.68 8.45 23.68
N MET A 276 -7.11 8.51 22.49
CA MET A 276 -7.79 9.05 21.31
C MET A 276 -7.30 8.37 20.03
N PRO A 277 -8.11 8.37 18.95
CA PRO A 277 -7.65 7.96 17.64
C PRO A 277 -6.47 8.83 17.20
N PHE A 278 -5.56 8.24 16.45
CA PHE A 278 -4.42 8.93 15.86
C PHE A 278 -4.21 8.46 14.43
N GLY A 279 -4.56 9.30 13.45
CA GLY A 279 -4.70 8.87 12.07
C GLY A 279 -5.79 7.80 11.90
N ASP A 280 -5.66 6.96 10.86
CA ASP A 280 -6.72 6.01 10.50
C ASP A 280 -6.76 4.75 11.38
N ASP A 281 -5.67 4.43 12.08
CA ASP A 281 -5.43 3.07 12.59
C ASP A 281 -4.57 2.97 13.85
N TYR A 282 -4.16 4.11 14.40
CA TYR A 282 -3.44 4.12 15.65
C TYR A 282 -4.32 4.67 16.76
N LEU A 283 -3.96 4.29 17.97
CA LEU A 283 -4.47 4.87 19.19
C LEU A 283 -3.33 5.56 19.91
N LEU A 284 -3.56 6.81 20.24
CA LEU A 284 -2.68 7.59 21.07
C LEU A 284 -3.14 7.46 22.51
N TYR A 285 -2.20 7.11 23.37
CA TYR A 285 -2.35 7.06 24.81
C TYR A 285 -1.36 8.03 25.43
N VAL A 286 -1.87 9.09 26.03
CA VAL A 286 -1.08 10.17 26.63
C VAL A 286 -1.34 10.19 28.13
N THR A 287 -0.28 10.21 28.94
CA THR A 287 -0.36 10.53 30.36
C THR A 287 0.22 11.92 30.59
N THR A 288 -0.45 12.71 31.41
CA THR A 288 -0.06 14.06 31.79
C THR A 288 -0.16 14.24 33.31
N GLU A 289 0.46 15.30 33.82
CA GLU A 289 0.18 15.78 35.17
C GLU A 289 -1.26 16.34 35.27
N VAL A 290 -1.78 16.48 36.49
CA VAL A 290 -3.20 16.81 36.74
C VAL A 290 -3.53 18.24 36.32
N GLN A 291 -2.61 19.18 36.46
CA GLN A 291 -2.80 20.58 36.06
C GLN A 291 -2.80 20.80 34.54
N ALA A 292 -2.45 19.79 33.74
CA ALA A 292 -2.40 19.91 32.30
C ALA A 292 -3.78 20.25 31.71
N ASN A 293 -3.81 21.22 30.78
CA ASN A 293 -5.01 21.54 30.02
C ASN A 293 -5.23 20.49 28.91
N HIS A 294 -5.93 19.41 29.26
CA HIS A 294 -6.17 18.29 28.37
C HIS A 294 -6.89 18.68 27.06
N LEU A 295 -7.81 19.66 27.10
CA LEU A 295 -8.51 20.12 25.89
C LEU A 295 -7.55 20.80 24.92
N ASN A 296 -6.65 21.65 25.43
CA ASN A 296 -5.62 22.29 24.61
C ASN A 296 -4.70 21.24 23.97
N ILE A 297 -4.24 20.25 24.76
CA ILE A 297 -3.41 19.14 24.28
C ILE A 297 -4.13 18.37 23.15
N ILE A 298 -5.37 17.93 23.37
CA ILE A 298 -6.17 17.20 22.38
C ILE A 298 -6.34 18.02 21.09
N ASN A 299 -6.65 19.32 21.21
CA ASN A 299 -6.84 20.18 20.04
C ASN A 299 -5.55 20.36 19.25
N ARG A 300 -4.40 20.50 19.93
CA ARG A 300 -3.08 20.60 19.26
C ARG A 300 -2.68 19.28 18.59
N ILE A 301 -2.95 18.14 19.22
CA ILE A 301 -2.74 16.82 18.61
C ILE A 301 -3.57 16.69 17.32
N ARG A 302 -4.85 17.09 17.35
CA ARG A 302 -5.71 17.05 16.16
C ARG A 302 -5.23 17.95 15.02
N LYS A 303 -4.71 19.14 15.34
CA LYS A 303 -4.10 20.04 14.34
C LYS A 303 -2.89 19.39 13.67
N LEU A 304 -2.02 18.73 14.46
CA LEU A 304 -0.88 17.97 13.91
C LEU A 304 -1.32 16.85 12.98
N GLU A 305 -2.34 16.08 13.34
CA GLU A 305 -2.89 15.02 12.49
C GLU A 305 -3.42 15.54 11.15
N ALA A 306 -4.09 16.69 11.17
CA ALA A 306 -4.61 17.34 9.97
C ALA A 306 -3.51 17.96 9.08
N GLY A 307 -2.23 17.88 9.47
CA GLY A 307 -1.13 18.52 8.75
C GLY A 307 -1.09 20.04 8.92
N LEU A 308 -1.89 20.60 9.82
CA LEU A 308 -1.89 22.01 10.16
C LEU A 308 -0.76 22.24 11.17
N LYS A 309 0.42 22.65 10.68
CA LYS A 309 1.52 23.09 11.55
C LYS A 309 1.02 24.22 12.46
N TYR A 310 1.46 24.16 13.72
CA TYR A 310 1.19 25.12 14.80
C TYR A 310 0.97 26.56 14.30
N SER A 311 -0.29 26.99 14.19
CA SER A 311 -0.59 28.42 14.26
C SER A 311 -0.43 28.81 15.73
N ARG A 312 0.47 29.75 16.00
CA ARG A 312 0.58 30.41 17.31
C ARG A 312 -0.75 30.99 17.72
#